data_AF-A0A0F9LPH7-F1
#
_entry.id   AF-A0A0F9LPH7-F1
#
_cell.length_a   1.000
_cell.length_b   1.000
_cell.length_c   1.000
_cell.angle_alpha   90.00
_cell.angle_beta   90.00
_cell.angle_gamma   90.00
#
_symmetry.space_group_name_H-M   'P 1'
#
loop_
_entity.id
_entity.type
_entity.pdbx_description
1 polymer ?
#
loop_
_entity_poly.entity_id
_entity_poly.type
_entity_poly.pdbx_seq_one_letter_code
_entity_poly.pdbx_strand_id
1 'polypeptide(L)'
;IYAWKNSESAKEQWISGNTRERFVNANMKEISQTGFMSNRGRQNVASFWAKELEQDWRIGAAYFESLLIDYDVHSNWGNWMYNSGVGNDPRDRKFNIRNQAERYDTQGKFQDLWLEERLF
;
A
#
# COMPACT_ATOMS: atom_id res chain seq x y z
N ILE A 1 -17.98 11.50 8.32
CA ILE A 1 -18.21 10.73 7.07
C ILE A 1 -17.08 11.11 6.13
N TYR A 2 -16.16 10.20 5.82
CA TYR A 2 -15.09 10.48 4.85
C TYR A 2 -15.71 10.64 3.46
N ALA A 3 -15.45 11.76 2.80
CA ALA A 3 -15.75 11.93 1.38
C ALA A 3 -14.57 11.39 0.57
N TRP A 4 -14.58 10.09 0.31
CA TRP A 4 -13.52 9.41 -0.43
C TRP A 4 -13.42 9.91 -1.86
N LYS A 5 -12.19 10.12 -2.33
CA LYS A 5 -11.90 10.36 -3.75
C LYS A 5 -11.91 9.04 -4.52
N ASN A 6 -12.15 9.14 -5.82
CA ASN A 6 -12.06 8.02 -6.76
C ASN A 6 -11.36 8.48 -8.04
N SER A 7 -10.06 8.78 -7.92
CA SER A 7 -9.23 9.23 -9.02
C SER A 7 -8.61 8.02 -9.71
N GLU A 8 -9.01 7.77 -10.96
CA GLU A 8 -8.42 6.68 -11.76
C GLU A 8 -6.92 6.89 -11.98
N SER A 9 -6.47 8.13 -12.17
CA SER A 9 -5.03 8.43 -12.29
C SER A 9 -4.25 8.09 -11.02
N ALA A 10 -4.79 8.40 -9.83
CA ALA A 10 -4.15 8.02 -8.57
C ALA A 10 -4.10 6.49 -8.40
N LYS A 11 -5.16 5.80 -8.81
CA LYS A 11 -5.23 4.33 -8.83
C LYS A 11 -4.18 3.73 -9.75
N GLU A 12 -4.07 4.20 -10.99
CA GLU A 12 -3.07 3.73 -11.96
C GLU A 12 -1.64 3.96 -11.46
N GLN A 13 -1.34 5.13 -10.91
CA GLN A 13 -0.02 5.43 -10.34
C GLN A 13 0.30 4.53 -9.14
N TRP A 14 -0.67 4.28 -8.26
CA TRP A 14 -0.48 3.42 -7.10
C TRP A 14 -0.28 1.96 -7.51
N ILE A 15 -1.15 1.41 -8.36
CA ILE A 15 -1.08 0.04 -8.88
C ILE A 15 0.23 -0.22 -9.64
N SER A 16 0.64 0.70 -10.51
CA SER A 16 1.87 0.56 -11.30
C SER A 16 3.16 0.81 -10.52
N GLY A 17 3.05 1.28 -9.27
CA GLY A 17 4.18 1.66 -8.45
C GLY A 17 4.95 2.86 -9.01
N ASN A 18 4.23 3.90 -9.42
CA ASN A 18 4.75 5.16 -10.00
C ASN A 18 4.28 6.39 -9.21
N THR A 19 4.19 6.26 -7.89
CA THR A 19 3.86 7.36 -6.98
C THR A 19 5.11 8.18 -6.62
N ARG A 20 4.93 9.27 -5.89
CA ARG A 20 6.06 10.04 -5.32
C ARG A 20 6.85 9.32 -4.23
N GLU A 21 6.33 8.22 -3.67
CA GLU A 21 6.95 7.50 -2.56
C GLU A 21 7.60 6.20 -3.05
N ARG A 22 8.93 6.18 -3.16
CA ARG A 22 9.70 4.99 -3.61
C ARG A 22 9.39 3.73 -2.81
N PHE A 23 9.23 3.84 -1.48
CA PHE A 23 8.92 2.69 -0.64
C PHE A 23 7.54 2.08 -0.93
N VAL A 24 6.54 2.90 -1.26
CA VAL A 24 5.23 2.42 -1.73
C VAL A 24 5.40 1.74 -3.08
N ASN A 25 6.12 2.37 -4.00
CA ASN A 25 6.34 1.85 -5.35
C ASN A 25 6.98 0.46 -5.35
N ALA A 26 7.99 0.26 -4.51
CA ALA A 26 8.66 -1.04 -4.36
C ALA A 26 7.70 -2.14 -3.90
N ASN A 27 6.88 -1.85 -2.88
CA ASN A 27 5.86 -2.81 -2.40
C ASN A 27 4.79 -3.10 -3.46
N MET A 28 4.34 -2.07 -4.20
CA MET A 28 3.33 -2.27 -5.26
C MET A 28 3.88 -3.10 -6.44
N LYS A 29 5.18 -2.98 -6.74
CA LYS A 29 5.86 -3.85 -7.70
C LYS A 29 6.06 -5.27 -7.17
N GLU A 30 6.37 -5.45 -5.87
CA GLU A 30 6.47 -6.76 -5.23
C GLU A 30 5.15 -7.55 -5.35
N ILE A 31 4.02 -6.96 -4.94
CA ILE A 31 2.73 -7.68 -4.96
C ILE A 31 2.25 -8.01 -6.37
N SER A 32 2.47 -7.12 -7.34
CA SER A 32 2.04 -7.36 -8.72
C SER A 32 2.85 -8.46 -9.41
N GLN A 33 4.11 -8.65 -9.02
CA GLN A 33 4.98 -9.68 -9.61
C GLN A 33 4.95 -11.02 -8.86
N THR A 34 4.64 -11.01 -7.56
CA THR A 34 4.78 -12.20 -6.70
C THR A 34 3.47 -12.67 -6.06
N GLY A 35 2.44 -11.82 -6.03
CA GLY A 35 1.24 -12.06 -5.24
C GLY A 35 1.47 -11.99 -3.72
N PHE A 36 2.66 -11.57 -3.27
CA PHE A 36 2.98 -11.42 -1.86
C PHE A 36 3.36 -9.98 -1.54
N MET A 37 3.10 -9.57 -0.30
CA MET A 37 3.63 -8.32 0.26
C MET A 37 3.84 -8.50 1.75
N SER A 38 4.97 -8.02 2.27
CA SER A 38 5.23 -8.03 3.72
C SER A 38 4.14 -7.28 4.50
N ASN A 39 3.84 -7.70 5.73
CA ASN A 39 2.84 -7.01 6.56
C ASN A 39 3.15 -5.51 6.74
N ARG A 40 4.43 -5.16 6.88
CA ARG A 40 4.88 -3.75 6.96
C ARG A 40 4.59 -3.01 5.65
N GLY A 41 4.81 -3.65 4.51
CA GLY A 41 4.42 -3.15 3.19
C GLY A 41 2.92 -2.86 3.11
N ARG A 42 2.09 -3.86 3.45
CA ARG A 42 0.62 -3.75 3.40
C ARG A 42 0.10 -2.56 4.20
N GLN A 43 0.61 -2.36 5.41
CA GLN A 43 0.25 -1.21 6.25
C GLN A 43 0.64 0.13 5.61
N ASN A 44 1.85 0.23 5.04
CA ASN A 44 2.33 1.46 4.41
C ASN A 44 1.55 1.82 3.16
N VAL A 45 1.35 0.88 2.24
CA VAL A 45 0.64 1.16 0.98
C VAL A 45 -0.84 1.44 1.22
N ALA A 46 -1.47 0.77 2.19
CA ALA A 46 -2.86 1.03 2.57
C ALA A 46 -3.02 2.40 3.24
N SER A 47 -2.11 2.75 4.15
CA SER A 47 -2.10 4.09 4.77
C SER A 47 -1.82 5.18 3.75
N PHE A 48 -0.91 4.98 2.80
CA PHE A 48 -0.66 5.96 1.75
C PHE A 48 -1.92 6.16 0.88
N TRP A 49 -2.54 5.08 0.43
CA TRP A 49 -3.77 5.13 -0.37
C TRP A 49 -4.91 5.87 0.34
N ALA A 50 -5.22 5.48 1.58
CA ALA A 50 -6.38 6.00 2.30
C ALA A 50 -6.12 7.35 3.00
N LYS A 51 -4.91 7.58 3.55
CA LYS A 51 -4.63 8.76 4.39
C LYS A 51 -3.77 9.82 3.73
N GLU A 52 -3.04 9.49 2.66
CA GLU A 52 -2.26 10.46 1.89
C GLU A 52 -3.00 10.88 0.62
N LEU A 53 -3.48 9.90 -0.15
CA LEU A 53 -4.22 10.15 -1.40
C LEU A 53 -5.72 10.34 -1.19
N GLU A 54 -6.23 10.02 0.01
CA GLU A 54 -7.65 10.13 0.40
C GLU A 54 -8.59 9.38 -0.55
N GLN A 55 -8.13 8.26 -1.10
CA GLN A 55 -8.89 7.43 -2.02
C GLN A 55 -9.72 6.38 -1.28
N ASP A 56 -10.81 5.94 -1.90
CA ASP A 56 -11.68 4.90 -1.35
C ASP A 56 -10.90 3.61 -1.08
N TRP A 57 -10.77 3.25 0.19
CA TRP A 57 -10.00 2.09 0.64
C TRP A 57 -10.52 0.76 0.06
N ARG A 58 -11.79 0.69 -0.31
CA ARG A 58 -12.41 -0.53 -0.89
C ARG A 58 -11.78 -0.90 -2.23
N ILE A 59 -11.28 0.08 -2.98
CA ILE A 59 -10.55 -0.14 -4.23
C ILE A 59 -9.23 -0.87 -3.94
N GLY A 60 -8.50 -0.42 -2.93
CA GLY A 60 -7.27 -1.07 -2.49
C GLY A 60 -7.51 -2.48 -1.93
N ALA A 61 -8.59 -2.66 -1.15
CA ALA A 61 -8.99 -3.97 -0.63
C ALA A 61 -9.30 -4.98 -1.74
N ALA A 62 -10.08 -4.57 -2.75
CA ALA A 62 -10.41 -5.40 -3.91
C ALA A 62 -9.18 -5.71 -4.77
N TYR A 63 -8.27 -4.74 -4.93
CA TYR A 63 -7.00 -4.97 -5.64
C TYR A 63 -6.16 -6.03 -4.92
N PHE A 64 -6.03 -5.94 -3.59
CA PHE A 64 -5.32 -6.93 -2.79
C PHE A 64 -5.98 -8.31 -2.86
N GLU A 65 -7.32 -8.39 -2.83
CA GLU A 65 -8.06 -9.63 -3.03
C GLU A 65 -7.75 -10.30 -4.38
N SER A 66 -7.54 -9.52 -5.45
CA SER A 66 -7.19 -10.07 -6.76
C SER A 66 -5.76 -10.57 -6.92
N LEU A 67 -4.84 -10.21 -6.01
CA LEU A 67 -3.41 -10.49 -6.16
C LEU A 67 -2.81 -11.36 -5.05
N LEU A 68 -3.29 -11.21 -3.82
CA LEU A 68 -2.67 -11.85 -2.68
C LEU A 68 -2.79 -13.37 -2.75
N ILE A 69 -1.65 -14.05 -2.83
CA ILE A 69 -1.57 -15.52 -2.77
C ILE A 69 -2.08 -16.05 -1.42
N ASP A 70 -2.03 -15.22 -0.37
CA ASP A 70 -2.49 -15.50 0.98
C ASP A 70 -3.80 -14.78 1.33
N TYR A 71 -4.63 -14.48 0.32
CA TYR A 71 -5.90 -13.80 0.54
C TYR A 71 -6.79 -14.55 1.55
N ASP A 72 -7.16 -13.85 2.61
CA ASP A 72 -8.23 -14.19 3.53
C ASP A 72 -9.18 -12.99 3.64
N VAL A 73 -10.48 -13.22 3.45
CA VAL A 73 -11.49 -12.16 3.39
C VAL A 73 -11.53 -11.33 4.68
N HIS A 74 -11.48 -11.98 5.84
CA HIS A 74 -11.59 -11.29 7.12
C HIS A 74 -10.33 -10.46 7.40
N SER A 75 -9.16 -11.05 7.16
CA SER A 75 -7.87 -10.43 7.37
C SER A 75 -7.65 -9.27 6.41
N ASN A 76 -7.94 -9.43 5.13
CA ASN A 76 -7.75 -8.36 4.13
C ASN A 76 -8.67 -7.17 4.42
N TRP A 77 -9.99 -7.39 4.38
CA TRP A 77 -10.96 -6.32 4.53
C TRP A 77 -10.90 -5.68 5.94
N GLY A 78 -10.64 -6.48 6.98
CA GLY A 78 -10.40 -6.00 8.34
C GLY A 78 -9.17 -5.09 8.45
N ASN A 79 -8.04 -5.50 7.88
CA ASN A 79 -6.83 -4.67 7.89
C ASN A 79 -6.99 -3.39 7.05
N TRP A 80 -7.74 -3.42 5.94
CA TRP A 80 -8.01 -2.22 5.16
C TRP A 80 -8.92 -1.23 5.89
N MET A 81 -9.97 -1.71 6.58
CA MET A 81 -10.80 -0.86 7.45
C MET A 81 -9.98 -0.25 8.59
N TYR A 82 -9.07 -1.04 9.17
CA TYR A 82 -8.16 -0.60 10.22
C TYR A 82 -7.24 0.54 9.74
N ASN A 83 -6.52 0.33 8.64
CA ASN A 83 -5.53 1.31 8.14
C ASN A 83 -6.19 2.56 7.52
N SER A 84 -7.43 2.47 7.03
CA SER A 84 -8.18 3.62 6.52
C SER A 84 -8.87 4.45 7.62
N GLY A 85 -8.91 3.95 8.86
CA GLY A 85 -9.54 4.62 10.00
C GLY A 85 -11.06 4.65 9.94
N VAL A 86 -11.68 3.71 9.21
CA VAL A 86 -13.14 3.51 9.22
C VAL A 86 -13.58 2.35 10.11
N GLY A 87 -12.62 1.60 10.67
CA GLY A 87 -12.87 0.60 11.70
C GLY A 87 -12.96 1.19 13.10
N ASN A 88 -13.26 0.35 14.09
CA ASN A 88 -13.39 0.72 15.51
C ASN A 88 -12.04 0.87 16.25
N ASP A 89 -10.98 1.39 15.60
CA ASP A 89 -9.74 1.78 16.32
C ASP A 89 -9.88 3.25 16.75
N PRO A 90 -9.84 3.59 18.05
CA PRO A 90 -9.93 4.97 18.52
C PRO A 90 -8.69 5.83 18.18
N ARG A 91 -7.66 5.24 17.56
CA ARG A 91 -6.41 5.92 17.21
C ARG A 91 -6.41 6.37 15.76
N ASP A 92 -6.10 7.64 15.51
CA ASP A 92 -5.81 8.12 14.16
C ASP A 92 -4.37 7.78 13.78
N ARG A 93 -4.21 6.64 13.10
CA ARG A 93 -2.91 6.13 12.67
C ARG A 93 -2.68 6.49 11.21
N LYS A 94 -1.72 7.40 10.99
CA LYS A 94 -1.15 7.69 9.67
C LYS A 94 0.32 7.32 9.68
N PHE A 95 0.74 6.50 8.72
CA PHE A 95 2.15 6.19 8.55
C PHE A 95 2.86 7.32 7.79
N ASN A 96 3.97 7.82 8.34
CA ASN A 96 4.91 8.61 7.58
C ASN A 96 5.81 7.66 6.77
N ILE A 97 5.59 7.60 5.47
CA ILE A 97 6.23 6.62 4.57
C ILE A 97 7.75 6.74 4.60
N ARG A 98 8.29 7.96 4.59
CA ARG A 98 9.73 8.21 4.66
C ARG A 98 10.34 7.64 5.94
N ASN A 99 9.73 7.91 7.09
CA ASN A 99 10.21 7.38 8.37
C ASN A 99 10.11 5.83 8.41
N GLN A 100 9.13 5.25 7.73
CA GLN A 100 9.00 3.79 7.63
C GLN A 100 10.09 3.20 6.74
N ALA A 101 10.41 3.85 5.62
CA ALA A 101 11.52 3.45 4.75
C ALA A 101 12.86 3.54 5.51
N GLU A 102 13.13 4.65 6.19
CA GLU A 102 14.37 4.82 6.99
C GLU A 102 14.52 3.75 8.07
N ARG A 103 13.40 3.32 8.67
CA ARG A 103 13.40 2.32 9.75
C ARG A 103 13.48 0.87 9.27
N TYR A 104 12.80 0.52 8.18
CA TYR A 104 12.63 -0.87 7.74
C TYR A 104 13.41 -1.22 6.47
N ASP A 105 13.90 -0.20 5.75
CA ASP A 105 14.74 -0.32 4.57
C ASP A 105 15.91 0.69 4.64
N THR A 106 16.62 0.70 5.77
CA THR A 106 17.65 1.70 6.08
C THR A 106 18.77 1.77 5.03
N GLN A 107 19.05 0.67 4.35
CA GLN A 107 20.06 0.59 3.29
C GLN A 107 19.49 0.75 1.88
N GLY A 108 18.18 0.98 1.73
CA GLY A 108 17.52 1.09 0.43
C GLY A 108 17.42 -0.21 -0.38
N LYS A 109 17.95 -1.32 0.13
CA LYS A 109 18.09 -2.59 -0.60
C LYS A 109 16.76 -3.13 -1.10
N PHE A 110 15.68 -2.98 -0.31
CA PHE A 110 14.37 -3.44 -0.75
C PHE A 110 13.82 -2.56 -1.88
N GLN A 111 13.96 -1.23 -1.75
CA GLN A 111 13.56 -0.32 -2.82
C GLN A 111 14.38 -0.57 -4.09
N ASP A 112 15.68 -0.73 -3.98
CA ASP A 112 16.56 -0.92 -5.14
C ASP A 112 16.25 -2.25 -5.85
N LEU A 113 16.05 -3.34 -5.10
CA LEU A 113 15.65 -4.65 -5.65
C LEU A 113 14.41 -4.60 -6.55
N TRP A 114 13.40 -3.79 -6.16
CA TRP A 114 12.10 -3.74 -6.85
C TRP A 114 11.96 -2.57 -7.82
N LEU A 115 12.80 -1.53 -7.70
CA LEU A 115 12.75 -0.32 -8.54
C LEU A 115 13.85 -0.26 -9.60
N GLU A 116 14.89 -1.10 -9.50
CA GLU A 116 15.89 -1.20 -10.56
C GLU A 116 15.26 -1.72 -11.86
N GLU A 117 15.53 -1.01 -12.96
CA GLU A 117 15.26 -1.53 -14.30
C GLU A 117 16.21 -2.69 -14.54
N ARG A 118 15.67 -3.92 -14.51
CA ARG A 118 16.43 -5.09 -14.97
C ARG A 118 16.56 -4.98 -16.48
N LEU A 119 17.70 -4.44 -16.93
CA LEU A 119 18.17 -4.59 -18.31
C LEU A 119 18.41 -6.09 -18.51
N PHE A 120 17.49 -6.74 -19.21
CA PHE A 120 17.69 -8.09 -19.73
C PHE A 120 18.66 -8.04 -20.92
#